data_AF-A0A929DUT5-F1
#
_entry.id   AF-A0A929DUT5-F1
#
_cell.length_a   1.000
_cell.length_b   1.000
_cell.length_c   1.000
_cell.angle_alpha   90.00
_cell.angle_beta   90.00
_cell.angle_gamma   90.00
#
_symmetry.space_group_name_H-M   'P 1'
#
loop_
_entity.id
_entity.type
_entity.pdbx_description
1 polymer ?
#
loop_
_entity_poly.entity_id
_entity_poly.type
_entity_poly.pdbx_seq_one_letter_code
_entity_poly.pdbx_strand_id
1 'polypeptide(L)' 'MNQQLPLDLRLRDSASFENFVSSGNEQVISKLSSLSKDSTAAAMFWLWGSVCGKTHLLEAICHQALARGQHVIYLSLA' A
#
# COMPACT_ATOMS: atom_id res chain seq x y z
N MET A 1 -12.74 -33.95 1.87
CA MET A 1 -11.65 -32.98 2.05
C MET A 1 -12.27 -31.61 2.03
N ASN A 2 -12.18 -30.83 3.11
CA ASN A 2 -12.66 -29.45 3.10
C ASN A 2 -11.67 -28.60 2.32
N GLN A 3 -12.13 -28.03 1.21
CA GLN A 3 -11.35 -27.10 0.42
C GLN A 3 -11.31 -25.75 1.16
N GLN A 4 -10.11 -25.29 1.51
CA GLN A 4 -9.94 -23.98 2.11
C GLN A 4 -10.19 -22.91 1.05
N LEU A 5 -11.22 -22.10 1.26
CA LEU A 5 -11.51 -20.95 0.41
C LEU A 5 -10.64 -19.77 0.88
N PRO A 6 -10.11 -18.96 -0.04
CA PRO A 6 -9.40 -17.74 0.32
C PRO A 6 -10.36 -16.80 1.07
N LEU A 7 -9.92 -16.30 2.21
CA LEU A 7 -10.64 -15.26 2.95
C LEU A 7 -10.44 -13.94 2.21
N ASP A 8 -11.53 -13.29 1.83
CA ASP A 8 -11.50 -11.94 1.23
C ASP A 8 -11.13 -10.90 2.30
N LEU A 9 -9.83 -10.83 2.62
CA LEU A 9 -9.26 -9.85 3.53
C LEU A 9 -9.21 -8.49 2.84
N ARG A 10 -10.12 -7.60 3.25
CA ARG A 10 -10.21 -6.25 2.72
C ARG A 10 -9.31 -5.30 3.51
N LEU A 11 -8.55 -4.48 2.79
CA LEU A 11 -7.87 -3.33 3.35
C LEU A 11 -8.90 -2.26 3.74
N ARG A 12 -8.53 -1.31 4.60
CA ARG A 12 -9.45 -0.24 4.99
C ARG A 12 -9.76 0.65 3.79
N ASP A 13 -11.04 0.86 3.52
CA ASP A 13 -11.49 1.68 2.38
C ASP A 13 -11.00 3.14 2.45
N SER A 14 -10.76 3.66 3.66
CA SER A 14 -10.31 5.03 3.86
C SER A 14 -8.82 5.26 3.54
N ALA A 15 -8.02 4.19 3.43
CA ALA A 15 -6.58 4.29 3.26
C ALA A 15 -6.23 4.60 1.79
N SER A 16 -6.28 5.87 1.40
CA SER A 16 -5.86 6.33 0.08
C SER A 16 -4.79 7.42 0.18
N PHE A 17 -4.05 7.65 -0.91
CA PHE A 17 -3.08 8.76 -0.95
C PHE A 17 -3.78 10.11 -0.86
N GLU A 18 -5.00 10.22 -1.42
CA GLU A 18 -5.83 11.43 -1.36
C GLU A 18 -6.26 11.76 0.07
N ASN A 19 -6.47 10.74 0.92
CA ASN A 19 -6.86 10.90 2.31
C ASN A 19 -5.67 11.01 3.28
N PHE A 20 -4.44 11.08 2.78
CA PHE A 20 -3.24 11.22 3.61
C PHE A 20 -2.76 12.68 3.63
N VAL A 21 -2.68 13.27 4.83
CA VAL A 21 -2.12 14.62 4.99
C VAL A 21 -0.60 14.57 4.83
N SER A 22 -0.09 15.09 3.72
CA SER A 22 1.32 14.94 3.35
C SER A 22 2.27 15.63 4.32
N SER A 23 2.02 16.89 4.68
CA SER A 23 2.77 17.71 5.67
C SER A 23 4.26 17.35 5.83
N GLY A 24 5.04 17.40 4.73
CA GLY A 24 6.47 17.09 4.71
C GLY A 24 6.84 15.68 4.21
N ASN A 25 5.85 14.84 3.91
CA ASN A 25 6.02 13.49 3.37
C ASN A 25 5.70 13.40 1.87
N GLU A 26 5.63 14.52 1.16
CA GLU A 26 5.27 14.59 -0.27
C GLU A 26 6.17 13.70 -1.13
N GLN A 27 7.48 13.65 -0.81
CA GLN A 27 8.44 12.83 -1.51
C GLN A 27 8.15 11.32 -1.36
N VAL A 28 7.77 10.87 -0.16
CA VAL A 28 7.42 9.48 0.10
C VAL A 28 6.16 9.10 -0.68
N ILE A 29 5.14 9.96 -0.66
CA ILE A 29 3.88 9.73 -1.39
C ILE A 29 4.15 9.63 -2.89
N SER A 30 4.93 10.57 -3.44
CA SER A 30 5.32 10.56 -4.85
C SER A 30 6.06 9.28 -5.23
N LYS A 31 7.04 8.86 -4.40
CA LYS A 31 7.80 7.64 -4.65
C LYS A 31 6.92 6.40 -4.59
N LEU A 32 6.08 6.25 -3.56
CA LEU A 32 5.14 5.13 -3.45
C LEU A 32 4.15 5.08 -4.62
N SER A 33 3.61 6.23 -5.04
CA SER A 33 2.71 6.26 -6.19
C SER A 33 3.40 5.84 -7.50
N SER A 34 4.67 6.21 -7.68
CA SER A 34 5.46 5.79 -8.86
C SER A 34 5.70 4.27 -8.90
N LEU A 35 5.87 3.60 -7.76
CA LEU A 35 6.07 2.15 -7.69
C LEU A 35 4.86 1.36 -8.20
N SER A 36 3.65 1.87 -7.94
CA SER A 36 2.43 1.26 -8.51
C SER A 36 2.31 1.45 -10.03
N LYS A 37 2.98 2.46 -10.61
CA LYS A 37 2.92 2.74 -12.05
C LYS A 37 3.91 1.91 -12.85
N ASP A 38 5.06 1.61 -12.26
CA ASP A 38 6.14 0.87 -12.91
C ASP A 38 6.72 -0.19 -11.97
N SER A 39 6.26 -1.43 -12.17
CA SER A 39 6.71 -2.59 -11.41
C SER A 39 8.07 -3.14 -11.86
N THR A 40 8.65 -2.61 -12.94
CA THR A 40 9.96 -3.05 -13.45
C THR A 40 11.13 -2.39 -12.72
N ALA A 41 10.86 -1.29 -12.00
CA ALA A 41 11.79 -0.73 -11.05
C ALA A 41 11.84 -1.62 -9.81
N ALA A 42 12.75 -2.60 -9.81
CA ALA A 42 13.07 -3.42 -8.63
C ALA A 42 13.56 -2.50 -7.50
N ALA A 43 12.63 -2.01 -6.70
CA ALA A 43 12.87 -1.05 -5.64
C ALA A 43 12.30 -1.61 -4.34
N MET A 44 13.19 -2.20 -3.54
CA MET A 44 12.91 -2.43 -2.13
C MET A 44 12.78 -1.05 -1.46
N PHE A 45 11.59 -0.75 -0.95
CA PHE A 45 11.31 0.51 -0.26
C PHE A 45 11.10 0.26 1.23
N TRP A 46 11.87 0.96 2.07
CA TRP A 46 11.75 0.87 3.53
C TRP A 46 11.16 2.15 4.10
N LEU A 47 9.98 2.05 4.70
CA LEU A 47 9.30 3.16 5.35
C LEU A 47 9.42 3.04 6.88
N TRP A 48 9.93 4.07 7.52
CA TRP A 48 10.08 4.12 8.97
C TRP A 48 9.62 5.46 9.53
N GLY A 49 9.40 5.50 10.84
CA GLY A 49 8.85 6.65 11.56
C GLY A 49 7.92 6.19 12.67
N SER A 50 7.56 7.11 13.58
CA SER A 50 6.70 6.80 14.73
C SER A 50 5.21 6.73 14.31
N VAL A 51 4.33 7.50 14.95
CA VAL A 51 2.90 7.59 14.60
C VAL A 51 2.71 8.52 13.39
N CYS A 52 3.16 8.09 12.22
CA CYS A 52 3.14 8.88 10.97
C CYS A 52 2.32 8.24 9.83
N GLY A 53 1.46 7.28 10.14
CA GLY A 53 0.56 6.69 9.13
C GLY A 53 1.24 5.71 8.17
N LYS A 54 2.33 5.04 8.57
CA LYS A 54 3.01 4.01 7.76
C LYS A 54 2.04 2.96 7.21
N THR A 55 1.16 2.43 8.07
CA THR A 55 0.13 1.46 7.67
C THR A 55 -0.83 2.04 6.65
N HIS A 56 -1.27 3.28 6.82
CA HIS A 56 -2.13 3.98 5.85
C HIS A 56 -1.44 4.07 4.49
N LEU A 57 -0.16 4.46 4.44
CA LEU A 57 0.59 4.56 3.19
C LEU A 57 0.81 3.20 2.50
N LEU A 58 1.06 2.13 3.28
CA LEU A 58 1.20 0.77 2.75
C LEU A 58 -0.14 0.21 2.23
N GLU A 59 -1.26 0.49 2.92
CA GLU A 59 -2.59 0.14 2.43
C GLU A 59 -2.96 0.97 1.18
N ALA A 60 -2.61 2.26 1.14
CA ALA A 60 -2.89 3.15 0.00
C ALA A 60 -2.19 2.74 -1.29
N ILE A 61 -0.92 2.32 -1.24
CA ILE A 61 -0.23 1.80 -2.42
C ILE A 61 -0.85 0.47 -2.90
N CYS A 62 -1.31 -0.38 -1.97
CA CYS A 62 -2.00 -1.62 -2.32
C CYS A 62 -3.32 -1.34 -3.04
N HIS A 63 -4.14 -0.41 -2.52
CA HIS A 63 -5.36 0.03 -3.19
C HIS A 63 -5.10 0.61 -4.58
N GLN A 64 -4.07 1.44 -4.72
CA GLN A 64 -3.70 1.99 -6.03
C GLN A 64 -3.24 0.92 -7.02
N ALA A 65 -2.50 -0.10 -6.57
CA ALA A 65 -2.09 -1.24 -7.40
C ALA A 65 -3.31 -2.09 -7.82
N LEU A 66 -4.21 -2.40 -6.89
CA LEU A 66 -5.46 -3.14 -7.17
C LEU A 66 -6.35 -2.39 -8.17
N ALA A 67 -6.51 -1.08 -8.03
CA ALA A 67 -7.27 -0.25 -8.96
C ALA A 67 -6.68 -0.24 -10.39
N ARG A 68 -5.40 -0.57 -10.53
CA ARG A 68 -4.71 -0.73 -11.83
C ARG A 68 -4.76 -2.17 -12.37
N GLY A 69 -5.46 -3.09 -11.67
CA GLY A 69 -5.52 -4.51 -12.03
C GLY A 69 -4.22 -5.27 -11.74
N GLN A 70 -3.34 -4.75 -10.89
CA GLN A 70 -2.12 -5.42 -10.49
C GLN A 70 -2.39 -6.42 -9.36
N HIS A 71 -1.56 -7.45 -9.27
CA HIS A 71 -1.55 -8.36 -8.13
C HIS A 71 -0.77 -7.75 -6.98
N VAL A 72 -1.37 -7.71 -5.79
CA VAL A 72 -0.75 -7.17 -4.58
C VAL A 72 -1.00 -8.11 -3.41
N ILE A 73 -0.02 -8.19 -2.50
CA ILE A 73 -0.15 -8.90 -1.23
C ILE A 73 0.23 -7.92 -0.13
N TYR A 74 -0.70 -7.71 0.80
CA TYR A 74 -0.43 -7.01 2.05
C TYR A 74 -0.28 -8.03 3.16
N LEU A 75 0.89 -8.07 3.80
CA LEU A 75 1.18 -8.99 4.90
C LEU A 75 1.38 -8.18 6.18
N SER A 76 0.39 -8.22 7.07
CA SER A 76 0.57 -7.69 8.43
C SER A 76 1.41 -8.68 9.23
N LEU A 77 2.59 -8.24 9.67
CA LEU A 77 3.50 -9.01 10.54
C LEU A 77 3.36 -8.64 12.02
N ALA A 78 2.44 -7.73 12.34
CA ALA A 78 2.10 -7.30 13.70
C ALA A 78 0.99 -8.17 14.27
#